data_AF-A0A3E0TNV8-F1
#
_entry.id   AF-A0A3E0TNV8-F1
#
_cell.length_a   1.000
_cell.length_b   1.000
_cell.length_c   1.000
_cell.angle_alpha   90.00
_cell.angle_beta   90.00
_cell.angle_gamma   90.00
#
_symmetry.space_group_name_H-M   'P 1'
#
loop_
_entity.id
_entity.type
_entity.pdbx_description
1 polymer ?
#
loop_
_entity_poly.entity_id
_entity_poly.type
_entity_poly.pdbx_seq_one_letter_code
_entity_poly.pdbx_strand_id
1 'polypeptide(L)'
;MNDHIAVKNAINAFYSGAGLNLTFKGSVNEKVAQVFGEMIIATQQCSDALNWVPRPTGGKATISWIVKHFTKSSLRQISTKQSLTCAKEVVRNYKTKIQLAAMGI
;
A
#
# COMPACT_ATOMS: atom_id res chain seq x y z
N MET A 1 19.68 0.34 5.07
CA MET A 1 18.30 0.14 5.56
C MET A 1 17.66 -0.85 4.60
N ASN A 2 17.05 -1.95 5.07
CA ASN A 2 16.60 -3.01 4.17
C ASN A 2 15.26 -2.58 3.53
N ASP A 3 15.25 -2.24 2.25
CA ASP A 3 14.08 -1.67 1.55
C ASP A 3 12.83 -2.57 1.65
N HIS A 4 13.04 -3.88 1.70
CA HIS A 4 11.98 -4.88 1.91
C HIS A 4 11.27 -4.71 3.25
N ILE A 5 12.00 -4.36 4.31
CA ILE A 5 11.43 -4.09 5.64
C ILE A 5 10.63 -2.79 5.60
N ALA A 6 11.14 -1.78 4.91
CA ALA A 6 10.43 -0.50 4.75
C ALA A 6 9.09 -0.68 4.02
N VAL A 7 9.05 -1.47 2.94
CA VAL A 7 7.81 -1.80 2.24
C VAL A 7 6.86 -2.62 3.11
N LYS A 8 7.36 -3.61 3.86
CA LYS A 8 6.55 -4.38 4.81
C LYS A 8 5.91 -3.47 5.86
N ASN A 9 6.67 -2.53 6.40
CA ASN A 9 6.18 -1.53 7.34
C ASN A 9 5.16 -0.59 6.70
N ALA A 10 5.38 -0.18 5.45
CA ALA A 10 4.42 0.62 4.69
C ALA A 10 3.07 -0.09 4.52
N ILE A 11 3.09 -1.38 4.15
CA ILE A 11 1.87 -2.21 4.03
C ILE A 11 1.14 -2.32 5.36
N ASN A 12 1.86 -2.67 6.43
CA ASN A 12 1.26 -2.80 7.77
C ASN A 12 0.67 -1.47 8.24
N ALA A 13 1.37 -0.38 7.98
CA ALA A 13 0.91 0.93 8.35
C ALA A 13 -0.29 1.36 7.51
N PHE A 14 -0.36 1.00 6.23
CA PHE A 14 -1.54 1.21 5.40
C PHE A 14 -2.76 0.47 5.98
N TYR A 15 -2.60 -0.78 6.42
CA TYR A 15 -3.67 -1.51 7.11
C TYR A 15 -4.12 -0.82 8.40
N SER A 16 -3.17 -0.40 9.23
CA SER A 16 -3.46 0.36 10.43
C SER A 16 -4.17 1.68 10.13
N GLY A 17 -3.72 2.39 9.07
CA GLY A 17 -4.30 3.63 8.58
C GLY A 17 -5.75 3.44 8.09
N ALA A 18 -6.03 2.29 7.48
CA ALA A 18 -7.37 1.83 7.11
C ALA A 18 -8.22 1.39 8.32
N GLY A 19 -7.69 1.44 9.54
CA GLY A 19 -8.38 0.98 10.75
C GLY A 19 -8.57 -0.54 10.78
N LEU A 20 -7.69 -1.28 10.09
CA LEU A 20 -7.66 -2.74 10.08
C LEU A 20 -6.50 -3.25 10.92
N ASN A 21 -6.79 -4.14 11.87
CA ASN A 21 -5.76 -4.83 12.64
C ASN A 21 -5.20 -6.03 11.85
N LEU A 22 -4.52 -5.73 10.74
CA LEU A 22 -3.91 -6.74 9.86
C LEU A 22 -2.40 -6.55 9.83
N THR A 23 -1.69 -7.68 9.75
CA THR A 23 -0.24 -7.71 9.59
C THR A 23 0.11 -8.54 8.36
N PHE A 24 0.86 -7.96 7.44
CA PHE A 24 1.43 -8.68 6.32
C PHE A 24 2.50 -9.66 6.82
N LYS A 25 2.25 -10.95 6.64
CA LYS A 25 3.15 -12.03 7.07
C LYS A 25 4.08 -12.55 5.97
N GLY A 26 3.84 -12.16 4.71
CA GLY A 26 4.60 -12.63 3.56
C GLY A 26 5.99 -12.01 3.42
N SER A 27 6.74 -12.53 2.45
CA SER A 27 8.00 -11.95 1.98
C SER A 27 7.74 -10.84 0.98
N VAL A 28 8.40 -9.70 1.14
CA VAL A 28 8.33 -8.61 0.15
C VAL A 28 9.20 -8.97 -1.05
N ASN A 29 8.61 -8.85 -2.23
CA ASN A 29 9.26 -8.97 -3.53
C ASN A 29 8.71 -7.88 -4.48
N GLU A 30 9.21 -7.81 -5.71
CA GLU A 30 8.74 -6.81 -6.69
C GLU A 30 7.24 -6.97 -7.04
N LYS A 31 6.68 -8.18 -7.04
CA LYS A 31 5.23 -8.38 -7.25
C LYS A 31 4.42 -7.77 -6.10
N VAL A 32 4.86 -7.96 -4.86
CA VAL A 32 4.22 -7.36 -3.67
C VAL A 32 4.29 -5.84 -3.76
N ALA A 33 5.42 -5.28 -4.20
CA ALA A 33 5.55 -3.85 -4.44
C ALA A 33 4.56 -3.35 -5.51
N GLN A 34 4.45 -4.08 -6.63
CA GLN A 34 3.51 -3.74 -7.68
C GLN A 34 2.06 -3.73 -7.17
N VAL A 35 1.64 -4.81 -6.50
CA VAL A 35 0.28 -4.92 -5.94
C VAL A 35 0.02 -3.84 -4.90
N PHE A 36 1.00 -3.52 -4.05
CA PHE A 36 0.84 -2.44 -3.08
C PHE A 36 0.74 -1.06 -3.76
N GLY A 37 1.48 -0.84 -4.84
CA GLY A 37 1.31 0.34 -5.68
C GLY A 37 -0.10 0.46 -6.25
N GLU A 38 -0.64 -0.64 -6.78
CA GLU A 38 -2.02 -0.70 -7.28
C GLU A 38 -3.03 -0.35 -6.17
N MET A 39 -2.78 -0.80 -4.93
CA MET A 39 -3.61 -0.41 -3.78
C MET A 39 -3.56 1.10 -3.49
N ILE A 40 -2.38 1.71 -3.56
CA ILE A 40 -2.24 3.17 -3.37
C ILE A 40 -3.03 3.90 -4.46
N ILE A 41 -2.89 3.51 -5.73
CA ILE A 41 -3.61 4.13 -6.85
C ILE A 41 -5.13 3.90 -6.73
N ALA A 42 -5.57 2.70 -6.36
CA ALA A 42 -6.99 2.42 -6.12
C ALA A 42 -7.54 3.29 -4.98
N THR A 43 -6.75 3.57 -3.96
CA THR A 43 -7.13 4.47 -2.86
C THR A 43 -7.24 5.92 -3.33
N GLN A 44 -6.37 6.37 -4.25
CA GLN A 44 -6.47 7.70 -4.86
C GLN A 44 -7.74 7.88 -5.72
N GLN A 45 -8.28 6.79 -6.29
CA GLN A 45 -9.47 6.85 -7.15
C GLN A 45 -10.77 7.10 -6.36
N CYS A 46 -10.78 6.75 -5.09
CA CYS A 46 -11.96 6.79 -4.23
C CYS A 46 -11.78 7.69 -3.01
N SER A 47 -10.60 8.29 -2.84
CA SER A 47 -10.26 9.18 -1.75
C SER A 47 -9.21 10.19 -2.19
N ASP A 48 -9.33 11.43 -1.74
CA ASP A 48 -8.27 12.43 -1.89
C ASP A 48 -7.04 12.11 -1.02
N ALA A 49 -7.15 11.12 -0.13
CA ALA A 49 -6.00 10.58 0.56
C ALA A 49 -5.02 9.99 -0.46
N LEU A 50 -3.75 10.36 -0.33
CA LEU A 50 -2.65 9.96 -1.21
C LEU A 50 -2.61 10.64 -2.58
N ASN A 51 -3.45 11.64 -2.88
CA ASN A 51 -3.43 12.32 -4.18
C ASN A 51 -2.07 12.99 -4.51
N TRP A 52 -1.29 13.32 -3.47
CA TRP A 52 0.07 13.85 -3.60
C TRP A 52 1.13 12.78 -3.93
N VAL A 53 0.82 11.49 -3.75
CA VAL A 53 1.73 10.40 -4.10
C VAL A 53 1.73 10.30 -5.63
N PRO A 54 2.88 10.43 -6.30
CA PRO A 54 2.94 10.40 -7.76
C PRO A 54 2.48 9.02 -8.29
N ARG A 55 2.33 8.88 -9.60
CA ARG A 55 2.18 7.56 -10.21
C ARG A 55 3.57 6.94 -10.43
N PRO A 56 3.73 5.61 -10.27
CA PRO A 56 5.00 4.97 -10.52
C PRO A 56 5.43 5.09 -11.99
N THR A 57 6.70 5.45 -12.21
CA THR A 57 7.30 5.56 -13.55
C THR A 57 7.29 4.19 -14.21
N GLY A 58 6.65 4.06 -15.38
CA GLY A 58 6.48 2.77 -16.07
C GLY A 58 5.26 1.96 -15.66
N GLY A 59 4.33 2.55 -14.88
CA GLY A 59 3.02 1.96 -14.57
C GLY A 59 3.02 0.89 -13.48
N LYS A 60 4.19 0.51 -12.95
CA LYS A 60 4.34 -0.49 -11.88
C LYS A 60 5.17 0.07 -10.74
N ALA A 61 4.65 -0.03 -9.51
CA ALA A 61 5.42 0.36 -8.33
C ALA A 61 6.53 -0.66 -8.05
N THR A 62 7.73 -0.15 -7.86
CA THR A 62 8.89 -0.92 -7.38
C THR A 62 9.08 -0.72 -5.89
N ILE A 63 9.89 -1.59 -5.27
CA ILE A 63 10.25 -1.46 -3.85
C ILE A 63 10.83 -0.06 -3.56
N SER A 64 11.80 0.39 -4.37
CA SER A 64 12.43 1.71 -4.22
C SER A 64 11.42 2.85 -4.36
N TRP A 65 10.47 2.72 -5.29
CA TRP A 65 9.43 3.72 -5.49
C TRP A 65 8.53 3.87 -4.25
N ILE A 66 8.11 2.75 -3.64
CA ILE A 66 7.30 2.79 -2.42
C ILE A 66 8.07 3.44 -1.28
N VAL A 67 9.34 3.06 -1.07
CA VAL A 67 10.16 3.64 0.00
C VAL A 67 10.35 5.14 -0.18
N LYS A 68 10.49 5.60 -1.43
CA LYS A 68 10.71 7.01 -1.77
C LYS A 68 9.44 7.87 -1.64
N HIS A 69 8.28 7.32 -1.96
CA HIS A 69 7.05 8.11 -2.12
C HIS A 69 5.97 7.83 -1.06
N PHE A 70 5.97 6.66 -0.44
CA PHE A 70 5.02 6.31 0.63
C PHE A 70 5.62 6.65 1.99
N THR A 71 5.13 7.72 2.62
CA THR A 71 5.70 8.26 3.87
C THR A 71 4.71 8.18 5.03
N LYS A 72 5.16 8.54 6.24
CA LYS A 72 4.26 8.67 7.40
C LYS A 72 3.12 9.65 7.16
N SER A 73 3.32 10.66 6.31
CA SER A 73 2.27 11.61 5.91
C SER A 73 1.16 10.94 5.11
N SER A 74 1.50 9.93 4.29
CA SER A 74 0.52 9.12 3.55
C SER A 74 -0.45 8.44 4.51
N LEU A 75 0.09 7.87 5.59
CA LEU A 75 -0.69 7.16 6.61
C LEU A 75 -1.67 8.06 7.34
N ARG A 76 -1.22 9.25 7.75
CA ARG A 76 -2.04 10.22 8.46
C ARG A 76 -3.24 10.68 7.63
N GLN A 77 -3.07 10.77 6.31
CA GLN A 77 -4.13 11.11 5.36
C GLN A 77 -5.15 9.97 5.18
N ILE A 78 -4.72 8.70 5.29
CA ILE A 78 -5.64 7.56 5.18
C ILE A 78 -6.52 7.43 6.44
N SER A 79 -6.00 7.83 7.61
CA SER A 79 -6.73 7.75 8.87
C SER A 79 -7.87 8.77 9.03
N THR A 80 -8.13 9.64 8.06
CA THR A 80 -9.30 10.52 8.07
C THR A 80 -10.59 9.76 7.73
N LYS A 81 -11.72 10.13 8.33
CA LYS A 81 -13.00 9.38 8.28
C LYS A 81 -13.50 8.99 6.89
N GLN A 82 -13.39 9.86 5.89
CA GLN A 82 -13.82 9.55 4.51
C GLN A 82 -12.91 8.51 3.82
N SER A 83 -11.60 8.61 4.05
CA SER A 83 -10.58 7.76 3.43
C SER A 83 -10.57 6.32 4.00
N LEU A 84 -11.04 6.16 5.24
CA LEU A 84 -11.10 4.87 5.94
C LEU A 84 -11.97 3.83 5.22
N THR A 85 -13.17 4.21 4.77
CA THR A 85 -14.07 3.26 4.10
C THR A 85 -13.48 2.77 2.80
N CYS A 86 -12.92 3.67 1.97
CA CYS A 86 -12.30 3.21 0.74
C CYS A 86 -11.03 2.39 1.01
N ALA A 87 -10.16 2.84 1.91
CA ALA A 87 -8.95 2.08 2.22
C ALA A 87 -9.28 0.66 2.69
N LYS A 88 -10.34 0.48 3.49
CA LYS A 88 -10.84 -0.85 3.88
C LYS A 88 -11.29 -1.70 2.69
N GLU A 89 -12.02 -1.09 1.76
CA GLU A 89 -12.48 -1.77 0.55
C GLU A 89 -11.31 -2.17 -0.36
N VAL A 90 -10.34 -1.28 -0.56
CA VAL A 90 -9.10 -1.57 -1.28
C VAL A 90 -8.34 -2.72 -0.60
N VAL A 91 -8.15 -2.68 0.71
CA VAL A 91 -7.51 -3.79 1.43
C VAL A 91 -8.27 -5.09 1.21
N ARG A 92 -9.61 -5.09 1.28
CA ARG A 92 -10.42 -6.29 1.07
C ARG A 92 -10.26 -6.84 -0.35
N ASN A 93 -10.28 -5.99 -1.36
CA ASN A 93 -10.18 -6.37 -2.77
C ASN A 93 -8.78 -6.88 -3.15
N TYR A 94 -7.73 -6.33 -2.51
CA TYR A 94 -6.34 -6.66 -2.81
C TYR A 94 -5.69 -7.65 -1.84
N LYS A 95 -6.35 -8.03 -0.74
CA LYS A 95 -5.84 -8.98 0.25
C LYS A 95 -5.38 -10.30 -0.39
N THR A 96 -6.19 -10.87 -1.29
CA THR A 96 -5.85 -12.11 -1.97
C THR A 96 -4.68 -11.90 -2.93
N LYS A 97 -4.69 -10.79 -3.68
CA LYS A 97 -3.62 -10.46 -4.65
C LYS A 97 -2.27 -10.28 -3.96
N ILE A 98 -2.22 -9.56 -2.84
CA ILE A 98 -0.96 -9.32 -2.13
C ILE A 98 -0.42 -10.60 -1.46
N GLN A 99 -1.31 -11.51 -1.04
CA GLN A 99 -0.92 -12.82 -0.55
C GLN A 99 -0.35 -13.71 -1.65
N LEU A 100 -1.00 -13.77 -2.82
CA LEU A 100 -0.49 -14.51 -3.98
C LEU A 100 0.87 -13.95 -4.45
N ALA A 101 0.97 -12.63 -4.55
CA ALA A 101 2.23 -11.95 -4.88
C ALA A 101 3.35 -12.30 -3.88
N ALA A 102 3.03 -12.38 -2.59
CA ALA A 102 4.00 -12.77 -1.56
C ALA A 102 4.47 -14.23 -1.67
N MET A 103 3.65 -15.11 -2.26
CA MET A 103 4.01 -16.49 -2.60
C MET A 103 4.82 -16.59 -3.90
N GLY A 104 5.04 -15.47 -4.60
CA GLY A 104 5.74 -15.43 -5.88
C GLY A 104 4.87 -15.80 -7.08
N ILE A 105 3.56 -15.99 -6.86
CA ILE A 105 2.57 -16.35 -7.89
C ILE A 105 2.03 -15.07 -8.53
#